data_AF-A0A8T2LIY7-F1
#
_entry.id   AF-A0A8T2LIY7-F1
#
_cell.length_a   1.000
_cell.length_b   1.000
_cell.length_c   1.000
_cell.angle_alpha   90.00
_cell.angle_beta   90.00
_cell.angle_gamma   90.00
#
_symmetry.space_group_name_H-M   'P 1'
#
loop_
_entity.id
_entity.type
_entity.pdbx_description
1 polymer ?
#
loop_
_entity_poly.entity_id
_entity_poly.type
_entity_poly.pdbx_seq_one_letter_code
_entity_poly.pdbx_strand_id
1 'polypeptide(L)'
;MSAEKMRWMGLTLGLVLLIAVSSDAAPLAIQQPEECCFTFVSFTIPKHAVEEIKRLSIHCPKPGYIVTTPKGRMCQKTLDISKD
;
A
#
# COMPACT_ATOMS: atom_id res chain seq x y z
N MET A 1 57.48 -5.01 -16.61
CA MET A 1 56.07 -4.56 -16.56
C MET A 1 55.52 -4.97 -15.21
N SER A 2 55.60 -4.09 -14.20
CA SER A 2 55.49 -4.48 -12.79
C SER A 2 54.12 -5.08 -12.42
N ALA A 3 54.17 -6.22 -11.73
CA ALA A 3 53.01 -6.98 -11.25
C ALA A 3 52.05 -6.13 -10.38
N GLU A 4 52.52 -5.05 -9.77
CA GLU A 4 51.72 -4.08 -9.03
C GLU A 4 50.58 -3.48 -9.85
N LYS A 5 50.82 -3.19 -11.14
CA LYS A 5 49.86 -2.53 -12.03
C LYS A 5 48.72 -3.49 -12.42
N MET A 6 49.05 -4.77 -12.62
CA MET A 6 48.08 -5.82 -12.95
C MET A 6 47.16 -6.12 -11.77
N ARG A 7 47.68 -6.03 -10.54
CA ARG A 7 46.90 -6.20 -9.31
C ARG A 7 45.90 -5.06 -9.10
N TRP A 8 46.31 -3.82 -9.35
CA TRP A 8 45.41 -2.65 -9.29
C TRP A 8 44.31 -2.70 -10.36
N MET A 9 44.64 -3.13 -11.58
CA MET A 9 43.67 -3.30 -12.66
C MET A 9 42.63 -4.38 -12.30
N GLY A 10 43.06 -5.50 -11.70
CA GLY A 10 42.14 -6.55 -11.25
C GLY A 10 41.21 -6.10 -10.11
N LEU A 11 41.75 -5.36 -9.14
CA LEU A 11 40.99 -4.84 -8.00
C LEU A 11 39.93 -3.82 -8.43
N THR A 12 40.29 -2.91 -9.33
CA THR A 12 39.36 -1.88 -9.84
C THR A 12 38.23 -2.51 -10.64
N LEU A 13 38.52 -3.47 -11.51
CA LEU A 13 37.51 -4.19 -12.27
C LEU A 13 36.58 -5.01 -11.36
N GLY A 14 37.14 -5.73 -10.40
CA GLY A 14 36.36 -6.50 -9.42
C GLY A 14 35.47 -5.61 -8.56
N LEU A 15 35.97 -4.46 -8.12
CA LEU A 15 35.21 -3.48 -7.36
C LEU A 15 34.02 -2.95 -8.18
N VAL A 16 34.25 -2.52 -9.44
CA VAL A 16 33.21 -2.01 -10.33
C VAL A 16 32.08 -3.04 -10.54
N LEU A 17 32.41 -4.31 -10.76
CA LEU A 17 31.40 -5.37 -10.88
C LEU A 17 30.60 -5.53 -9.58
N LEU A 18 31.26 -5.42 -8.42
CA LEU A 18 30.60 -5.52 -7.13
C LEU A 18 29.58 -4.38 -6.91
N ILE A 19 29.92 -3.15 -7.30
CA ILE A 19 29.01 -2.00 -7.13
C ILE A 19 27.80 -2.10 -8.07
N ALA A 20 28.01 -2.61 -9.30
CA ALA A 20 26.93 -2.79 -10.26
C ALA A 20 25.92 -3.87 -9.84
N VAL A 21 26.38 -4.99 -9.25
CA VAL A 21 25.47 -6.05 -8.76
C VAL A 21 24.78 -5.67 -7.45
N SER A 22 25.44 -4.85 -6.63
CA SER A 22 24.91 -4.39 -5.33
C SER A 22 23.99 -3.18 -5.46
N SER A 23 23.49 -2.86 -6.67
CA SER A 23 22.54 -1.78 -6.87
C SER A 23 21.23 -2.14 -6.17
N ASP A 24 21.16 -1.82 -4.89
CA ASP A 24 19.96 -1.87 -4.07
C ASP A 24 19.05 -0.71 -4.47
N ALA A 25 18.45 -0.83 -5.66
CA ALA A 25 17.19 -0.15 -5.89
C ALA A 25 16.15 -0.88 -5.02
N ALA A 26 16.12 -0.57 -3.72
CA ALA A 26 15.02 -0.98 -2.87
C ALA A 26 13.75 -0.47 -3.56
N PRO A 27 12.84 -1.35 -4.01
CA PRO A 27 11.61 -0.88 -4.60
C PRO A 27 10.95 -0.03 -3.51
N LEU A 28 10.77 1.27 -3.79
CA LEU A 28 9.89 2.10 -2.98
C LEU A 28 8.63 1.29 -2.85
N ALA A 29 8.35 0.81 -1.64
CA ALA A 29 7.17 0.01 -1.38
C ALA A 29 6.01 0.83 -1.94
N ILE A 30 5.44 0.38 -3.06
CA ILE A 30 4.36 1.07 -3.75
C ILE A 30 3.26 1.13 -2.69
N GLN A 31 3.12 2.28 -2.03
CA GLN A 31 2.08 2.46 -1.04
C GLN A 31 0.79 2.35 -1.84
N GLN A 32 0.04 1.29 -1.55
CA GLN A 32 -1.23 1.03 -2.20
C GLN A 32 -2.07 2.30 -2.03
N PRO A 33 -2.71 2.81 -3.09
CA PRO A 33 -3.53 4.01 -2.98
C PRO A 33 -4.58 3.79 -1.89
N GLU A 34 -4.72 4.75 -1.00
CA GLU A 34 -5.74 4.68 0.04
C GLU A 34 -7.13 4.57 -0.60
N GLU A 35 -7.93 3.63 -0.11
CA GLU A 35 -9.30 3.44 -0.57
C GLU A 35 -10.19 4.57 -0.01
N CYS A 36 -10.65 5.46 -0.89
CA CYS A 36 -11.58 6.54 -0.56
C CYS A 36 -12.95 6.35 -1.23
N CYS A 37 -13.98 6.91 -0.59
CA CYS A 37 -15.37 6.88 -1.04
C CYS A 37 -15.83 8.27 -1.50
N PHE A 38 -16.41 8.33 -2.70
CA PHE A 38 -16.99 9.56 -3.24
C PHE A 38 -18.52 9.58 -3.16
N THR A 39 -19.12 8.38 -3.21
CA THR A 39 -20.57 8.13 -3.18
C THR A 39 -20.89 7.41 -1.88
N PHE A 40 -21.97 7.81 -1.21
CA PHE A 40 -22.39 7.24 0.07
C PHE A 40 -23.82 6.74 -0.03
N VAL A 41 -24.08 5.58 0.55
CA VAL A 41 -25.43 5.04 0.67
C VAL A 41 -26.09 5.57 1.94
N SER A 42 -27.41 5.81 1.87
CA SER A 42 -28.21 6.28 3.00
C SER A 42 -29.05 5.19 3.65
N PHE A 43 -29.04 3.97 3.12
CA PHE A 43 -29.74 2.85 3.76
C PHE A 43 -28.92 2.28 4.91
N THR A 44 -29.64 1.77 5.92
CA THR A 44 -29.04 1.12 7.07
C THR A 44 -28.61 -0.30 6.70
N ILE A 45 -27.38 -0.66 7.06
CA ILE A 45 -26.86 -2.01 6.81
C ILE A 45 -27.18 -2.85 8.05
N PRO A 46 -27.86 -4.01 7.90
CA PRO A 46 -28.16 -4.86 9.03
C PRO A 46 -26.88 -5.45 9.63
N LYS A 47 -26.77 -5.48 10.98
CA LYS A 47 -25.54 -5.94 11.67
C LYS A 47 -25.08 -7.32 11.20
N HIS A 48 -26.04 -8.22 10.97
CA HIS A 48 -25.78 -9.61 10.60
C HIS A 48 -25.14 -9.76 9.21
N ALA A 49 -25.24 -8.74 8.36
CA ALA A 49 -24.67 -8.73 7.02
C ALA A 49 -23.31 -8.01 6.95
N VAL A 50 -22.79 -7.49 8.07
CA VAL A 50 -21.51 -6.78 8.11
C VAL A 50 -20.39 -7.76 8.42
N GLU A 51 -19.45 -7.92 7.49
CA GLU A 51 -18.22 -8.69 7.70
C GLU A 51 -17.09 -7.81 8.24
N GLU A 52 -16.93 -6.61 7.67
CA GLU A 52 -15.86 -5.70 8.06
C GLU A 52 -16.31 -4.25 7.98
N ILE A 53 -15.79 -3.43 8.89
CA ILE A 53 -15.98 -1.99 8.90
C ILE A 53 -14.60 -1.32 8.93
N LYS A 54 -14.27 -0.58 7.88
CA LYS A 54 -13.03 0.18 7.75
C LYS A 54 -13.35 1.66 7.74
N ARG A 55 -12.77 2.42 8.68
CA ARG A 55 -12.88 3.88 8.66
C ARG A 55 -12.06 4.42 7.49
N LEU A 56 -12.61 5.39 6.76
CA LEU A 56 -11.82 6.12 5.78
C LEU A 56 -10.70 6.88 6.48
N SER A 57 -9.57 6.97 5.80
CA SER A 57 -8.45 7.75 6.27
C SER A 57 -8.74 9.24 6.27
N ILE A 58 -7.97 9.97 7.06
CA ILE A 58 -8.01 11.43 7.15
C ILE A 58 -7.62 12.11 5.82
N HIS A 59 -6.86 11.41 4.97
CA HIS A 59 -6.46 11.91 3.65
C HIS A 59 -7.61 11.90 2.63
N CYS A 60 -8.72 11.21 2.92
CA CYS A 60 -9.86 11.19 2.01
C CYS A 60 -10.64 12.53 2.08
N PRO A 61 -11.12 13.05 0.92
CA PRO A 61 -11.82 14.33 0.86
C PRO A 61 -13.18 14.32 1.57
N LYS A 62 -13.77 13.13 1.76
CA LYS A 62 -15.03 12.95 2.47
C LYS A 62 -14.81 11.92 3.59
N PRO A 63 -15.08 12.26 4.86
CA PRO A 63 -15.01 11.28 5.94
C PRO A 63 -16.15 10.26 5.82
N GLY A 64 -15.91 9.05 6.32
CA GLY A 64 -16.92 8.00 6.35
C GLY A 64 -16.32 6.62 6.63
N TYR A 65 -17.03 5.59 6.21
CA TYR A 65 -16.70 4.19 6.47
C TYR A 65 -16.96 3.33 5.23
N ILE A 66 -16.08 2.37 4.98
CA ILE A 66 -16.31 1.27 4.04
C ILE A 66 -16.83 0.10 4.86
N VAL A 67 -18.02 -0.37 4.52
CA VAL A 67 -18.65 -1.55 5.09
C VAL A 67 -18.57 -2.66 4.07
N THR A 68 -17.87 -3.73 4.41
CA THR A 68 -17.80 -4.95 3.60
C THR A 68 -18.92 -5.88 4.03
N THR A 69 -19.75 -6.29 3.08
CA THR A 69 -20.84 -7.25 3.23
C THR A 69 -20.60 -8.41 2.26
N PRO A 70 -21.25 -9.57 2.44
CA PRO A 70 -21.10 -10.69 1.50
C PRO A 70 -21.64 -10.36 0.10
N LYS A 71 -22.44 -9.29 -0.04
CA LYS A 71 -22.95 -8.78 -1.32
C LYS A 71 -21.99 -7.80 -1.99
N GLY A 72 -21.01 -7.27 -1.28
CA GLY A 72 -20.05 -6.29 -1.78
C GLY A 72 -19.67 -5.21 -0.75
N ARG A 73 -18.87 -4.25 -1.20
CA ARG A 73 -18.40 -3.11 -0.39
C ARG A 73 -19.28 -1.90 -0.62
N MET A 74 -19.66 -1.23 0.47
CA MET A 74 -20.54 -0.07 0.47
C MET A 74 -19.95 1.05 1.32
N CYS A 75 -20.16 2.29 0.91
CA CYS A 75 -19.65 3.46 1.62
C CYS A 75 -20.76 4.11 2.45
N GLN A 76 -20.57 4.24 3.77
CA GLN A 76 -21.52 4.86 4.69
C GLN A 76 -20.96 6.15 5.27
N LYS A 77 -21.77 7.21 5.28
CA LYS A 77 -21.33 8.54 5.77
C LYS A 77 -21.19 8.57 7.29
N THR A 78 -22.11 7.89 7.96
CA THR A 78 -22.15 7.66 9.41
C THR A 78 -22.33 6.18 9.61
N LEU A 79 -21.68 5.58 10.62
CA LEU A 79 -21.95 4.20 11.01
C LEU A 79 -23.33 4.09 11.64
N ASP A 80 -24.33 3.88 10.81
CA ASP A 80 -25.68 3.55 11.23
C ASP A 80 -25.86 2.05 11.00
N ILE A 81 -25.69 1.29 12.08
CA ILE A 81 -25.82 -0.17 12.08
C ILE A 81 -27.10 -0.50 12.86
N SER A 82 -28.15 -0.93 12.17
CA SER A 82 -29.44 -1.31 12.78
C SER A 82 -29.20 -2.37 13.86
N LYS A 83 -29.41 -2.01 15.12
CA LYS A 83 -29.44 -2.98 16.22
C LYS A 83 -30.76 -3.73 16.10
N ASP A 84 -30.67 -5.01 15.76
CA ASP A 84 -31.78 -5.95 15.94
C ASP A 84 -32.27 -5.90 17.38
#